data_AF-A0A6A9SJ01-F1
#
_entry.id   AF-A0A6A9SJ01-F1
#
_cell.length_a   1.000
_cell.length_b   1.000
_cell.length_c   1.000
_cell.angle_alpha   90.00
_cell.angle_beta   90.00
_cell.angle_gamma   90.00
#
_symmetry.space_group_name_H-M   'P 1'
#
loop_
_entity.id
_entity.type
_entity.pdbx_description
1 polymer ?
#
loop_
_entity_poly.entity_id
_entity_poly.type
_entity_poly.pdbx_seq_one_letter_code
_entity_poly.pdbx_strand_id
1 'polypeptide(L)'
;MAETPSTDDTAAEFDANSNLPREPDSRWWYWVAAVPVYYVVGTVLGFLVGLAAFVFALTGAGTMNPEMGVPMGVGFGFAGVFLLVVVLAGVGLLLSLAFPLAIYYDATAVADAPGQWNPDPALYGLLGLAGLVAQPLQVPLAVYYLYRRHDSVGVP
;
A
#
# COMPACT_ATOMS: atom_id res chain seq x y z
N MET A 1 -13.03 -38.91 42.54
CA MET A 1 -12.31 -39.44 41.37
C MET A 1 -12.58 -38.44 40.26
N ALA A 2 -11.54 -37.76 39.76
CA ALA A 2 -11.68 -36.85 38.64
C ALA A 2 -11.40 -37.66 37.37
N GLU A 3 -12.39 -37.79 36.50
CA GLU A 3 -12.24 -38.44 35.20
C GLU A 3 -11.33 -37.57 34.33
N THR A 4 -10.23 -38.14 33.86
CA THR A 4 -9.32 -37.48 32.92
C THR A 4 -9.98 -37.43 31.54
N PRO A 5 -9.99 -36.27 30.84
CA PRO A 5 -10.58 -36.15 29.52
C PRO A 5 -10.00 -37.17 28.54
N SER A 6 -10.86 -37.79 27.72
CA SER A 6 -10.44 -38.77 26.74
C SER A 6 -9.76 -38.09 25.55
N THR A 7 -8.75 -38.72 24.97
CA THR A 7 -8.04 -38.22 23.77
C THR A 7 -8.93 -38.13 22.53
N ASP A 8 -10.05 -38.86 22.53
CA ASP A 8 -11.03 -38.81 21.44
C ASP A 8 -11.82 -37.49 21.45
N ASP A 9 -12.13 -36.94 22.62
CA ASP A 9 -12.84 -35.66 22.72
C ASP A 9 -12.00 -34.50 22.17
N THR A 10 -10.68 -34.52 22.43
CA THR A 10 -9.75 -33.49 21.93
C THR A 10 -9.53 -33.59 20.42
N ALA A 11 -9.50 -34.81 19.86
CA ALA A 11 -9.39 -35.03 18.42
C ALA A 11 -10.67 -34.59 17.68
N ALA A 12 -11.84 -34.92 18.22
CA ALA A 12 -13.13 -34.51 17.67
C ALA A 12 -13.34 -32.99 17.75
N GLU A 13 -12.87 -32.34 18.82
CA GLU A 13 -12.93 -30.88 18.97
C GLU A 13 -11.96 -30.16 18.01
N PHE A 14 -10.76 -30.72 17.78
CA PHE A 14 -9.82 -30.19 16.78
C PHE A 14 -10.37 -30.30 15.35
N ASP A 15 -11.04 -31.41 15.04
CA ASP A 15 -11.66 -31.63 13.72
C ASP A 15 -12.95 -30.81 13.54
N ALA A 16 -13.70 -30.56 14.60
CA ALA A 16 -14.84 -29.62 14.57
C ALA A 16 -14.38 -28.18 14.31
N ASN A 17 -13.27 -27.77 14.93
CA ASN A 17 -12.68 -26.44 14.76
C ASN A 17 -11.94 -26.27 13.42
N SER A 18 -11.46 -27.35 12.80
CA SER A 18 -10.81 -27.32 11.49
C SER A 18 -11.79 -27.00 10.33
N ASN A 19 -13.09 -27.23 10.57
CA ASN A 19 -14.20 -27.07 9.63
C ASN A 19 -14.93 -25.72 9.74
N LEU A 20 -14.51 -24.82 10.65
CA LEU A 20 -15.03 -23.46 10.67
C LEU A 20 -14.52 -22.70 9.44
N PRO A 21 -15.34 -21.81 8.83
CA PRO A 21 -14.90 -20.96 7.74
C PRO A 21 -13.64 -20.19 8.17
N ARG A 22 -12.47 -20.51 7.62
CA ARG A 22 -11.24 -19.80 7.96
C ARG A 22 -11.22 -18.48 7.22
N GLU A 23 -11.09 -17.40 7.97
CA GLU A 23 -10.77 -16.11 7.38
C GLU A 23 -9.45 -16.21 6.58
N PRO A 24 -9.28 -15.44 5.49
CA PRO A 24 -8.04 -15.47 4.73
C PRO A 24 -6.86 -15.00 5.59
N ASP A 25 -5.96 -15.91 5.96
CA ASP A 25 -4.70 -15.57 6.66
C ASP A 25 -3.68 -15.01 5.65
N SER A 26 -3.88 -13.76 5.25
CA SER A 26 -2.94 -13.02 4.42
C SER A 26 -2.68 -11.64 5.00
N ARG A 27 -1.39 -11.29 5.10
CA ARG A 27 -0.92 -9.94 5.44
C ARG A 27 -0.52 -9.13 4.20
N TRP A 28 -0.66 -9.71 3.00
CA TRP A 28 -0.28 -9.05 1.76
C TRP A 28 -1.19 -7.87 1.41
N TRP A 29 -2.44 -7.86 1.89
CA TRP A 29 -3.33 -6.71 1.74
C TRP A 29 -2.74 -5.39 2.30
N TYR A 30 -1.83 -5.42 3.29
CA TYR A 30 -1.15 -4.21 3.77
C TYR A 30 -0.30 -3.57 2.67
N TRP A 31 0.38 -4.37 1.86
CA TRP A 31 1.15 -3.88 0.72
C TRP A 31 0.26 -3.35 -0.40
N VAL A 32 -0.90 -3.99 -0.62
CA VAL A 32 -1.93 -3.48 -1.54
C VAL A 32 -2.47 -2.12 -1.05
N ALA A 33 -2.75 -1.98 0.25
CA ALA A 33 -3.23 -0.74 0.86
C ALA A 33 -2.17 0.36 0.95
N ALA A 34 -0.89 0.00 1.05
CA ALA A 34 0.21 0.96 1.07
C ALA A 34 0.28 1.80 -0.22
N VAL A 35 -0.13 1.26 -1.37
CA VAL A 35 -0.13 1.99 -2.66
C VAL A 35 -1.03 3.22 -2.65
N PRO A 36 -2.36 3.13 -2.42
CA PRO A 36 -3.21 4.31 -2.38
C PRO A 36 -2.82 5.27 -1.25
N VAL A 37 -2.40 4.77 -0.09
CA VAL A 37 -1.91 5.60 1.03
C VAL A 37 -0.68 6.40 0.62
N TYR A 38 0.29 5.76 -0.02
CA TYR A 38 1.49 6.42 -0.53
C TYR A 38 1.13 7.54 -1.53
N TYR A 39 0.19 7.30 -2.44
CA TYR A 39 -0.25 8.32 -3.38
C TYR A 39 -0.91 9.52 -2.70
N VAL A 40 -1.74 9.29 -1.67
CA VAL A 40 -2.34 10.37 -0.87
C VAL A 40 -1.26 11.19 -0.16
N VAL A 41 -0.35 10.51 0.55
CA VAL A 41 0.74 11.16 1.28
C VAL A 41 1.65 11.94 0.32
N GLY A 42 2.09 11.31 -0.77
CA GLY A 42 2.93 11.94 -1.78
C GLY A 42 2.26 13.16 -2.43
N THR A 43 0.96 13.08 -2.72
CA THR A 43 0.18 14.20 -3.28
C THR A 43 0.09 15.36 -2.29
N VAL A 44 -0.24 15.09 -1.03
CA VAL A 44 -0.33 16.12 0.02
C VAL A 44 1.03 16.79 0.24
N LEU A 45 2.10 16.01 0.40
CA LEU A 45 3.44 16.55 0.57
C LEU A 45 3.90 17.36 -0.65
N GLY A 46 3.67 16.83 -1.86
CA GLY A 46 3.99 17.53 -3.10
C GLY A 46 3.23 18.84 -3.24
N PHE A 47 1.94 18.86 -2.87
CA PHE A 47 1.14 20.08 -2.86
C PHE A 47 1.69 21.12 -1.87
N LEU A 48 2.04 20.72 -0.65
CA LEU A 48 2.60 21.63 0.36
C LEU A 48 3.95 22.21 -0.07
N VAL A 49 4.84 21.37 -0.61
CA VAL A 49 6.14 21.80 -1.15
C VAL A 49 5.94 22.73 -2.34
N GLY A 50 5.03 22.39 -3.26
CA GLY A 50 4.69 23.21 -4.42
C GLY A 50 4.12 24.57 -4.01
N LEU A 51 3.24 24.61 -3.01
CA LEU A 51 2.69 25.85 -2.46
C LEU A 51 3.78 26.72 -1.84
N ALA A 52 4.69 26.13 -1.05
CA ALA A 52 5.82 26.85 -0.46
C ALA A 52 6.76 27.42 -1.52
N ALA A 53 7.09 26.62 -2.55
CA ALA A 53 7.91 27.06 -3.67
C ALA A 53 7.22 28.17 -4.48
N PHE A 54 5.90 28.06 -4.69
CA PHE A 54 5.09 29.06 -5.36
C PHE A 54 5.09 30.39 -4.60
N VAL A 55 4.88 30.38 -3.29
CA VAL A 55 4.93 31.58 -2.43
C VAL A 55 6.34 32.19 -2.43
N PHE A 56 7.38 31.36 -2.35
CA PHE A 56 8.77 31.81 -2.44
C PHE A 56 9.07 32.52 -3.77
N ALA A 57 8.58 31.97 -4.89
CA ALA A 57 8.71 32.59 -6.20
C ALA A 57 7.91 33.90 -6.31
N LEU A 58 6.66 33.91 -5.84
CA LEU A 58 5.74 35.04 -5.96
C LEU A 58 6.19 36.27 -5.13
N THR A 59 6.89 36.04 -4.03
CA THR A 59 7.41 37.10 -3.15
C THR A 59 8.75 37.69 -3.61
N GLY A 60 9.35 37.18 -4.69
CA GLY A 60 10.66 37.63 -5.16
C GLY A 60 11.83 37.20 -4.27
N ALA A 61 11.58 36.37 -3.26
CA ALA A 61 12.64 35.82 -2.39
C ALA A 61 13.66 34.98 -3.18
N GLY A 62 13.29 34.48 -4.37
CA GLY A 62 14.19 33.78 -5.29
C GLY A 62 15.00 34.67 -6.24
N THR A 63 14.76 35.98 -6.30
CA THR A 63 15.43 36.90 -7.25
C THR A 63 16.56 37.71 -6.61
N MET A 64 17.17 37.20 -5.54
CA MET A 64 18.31 37.87 -4.89
C MET A 64 19.44 38.07 -5.90
N ASN A 65 20.10 39.24 -5.86
CA ASN A 65 21.19 39.57 -6.78
C ASN A 65 22.25 38.44 -6.76
N PRO A 66 22.73 37.96 -7.93
CA PRO A 66 23.73 36.89 -8.00
C PRO A 66 25.01 37.19 -7.20
N GLU A 67 25.32 38.48 -7.02
CA GLU A 67 26.45 38.99 -6.25
C GLU A 67 26.34 38.73 -4.74
N MET A 68 25.13 38.51 -4.20
CA MET A 68 24.88 38.22 -2.78
C MET A 68 25.06 36.72 -2.44
N GLY A 69 25.27 35.86 -3.44
CA GLY A 69 25.28 34.41 -3.27
C GLY A 69 23.91 33.84 -2.89
N VAL A 70 23.77 32.51 -2.92
CA VAL A 70 22.56 31.85 -2.41
C VAL A 70 22.64 31.82 -0.87
N PRO A 71 21.69 32.42 -0.13
CA PRO A 71 21.70 32.32 1.32
C PRO A 71 21.71 30.86 1.76
N MET A 72 22.54 30.49 2.74
CA MET A 72 22.66 29.10 3.20
C MET A 72 21.29 28.45 3.51
N GLY A 73 20.34 29.19 4.09
CA GLY A 73 18.98 28.69 4.36
C GLY A 73 18.19 28.26 3.13
N VAL A 74 18.39 28.92 1.99
CA VAL A 74 17.77 28.56 0.70
C VAL A 74 18.40 27.26 0.16
N GLY A 75 19.74 27.15 0.23
CA GLY A 75 20.46 25.94 -0.17
C GLY A 75 20.06 24.69 0.63
N PHE A 76 19.96 24.82 1.95
CA PHE A 76 19.47 23.73 2.82
C PHE A 76 18.00 23.37 2.52
N GLY A 77 17.16 24.35 2.17
CA GLY A 77 15.78 24.11 1.74
C GLY A 77 15.70 23.24 0.49
N PHE A 78 16.49 23.56 -0.54
CA PHE A 78 16.54 22.75 -1.77
C PHE A 78 17.09 21.34 -1.54
N ALA A 79 18.17 21.20 -0.76
CA ALA A 79 18.72 19.90 -0.41
C ALA A 79 17.70 19.02 0.34
N GLY A 80 16.94 19.62 1.27
CA GLY A 80 15.88 18.94 2.00
C GLY A 80 14.74 18.48 1.08
N VAL A 81 14.27 19.33 0.18
CA VAL A 81 13.25 18.96 -0.83
C VAL A 81 13.76 17.88 -1.76
N PHE A 82 15.01 17.97 -2.22
CA PHE A 82 15.62 16.95 -3.06
C PHE A 82 15.68 15.59 -2.36
N LEU A 83 16.15 15.56 -1.11
CA LEU A 83 16.19 14.34 -0.31
C LEU A 83 14.79 13.74 -0.13
N LEU A 84 13.79 14.58 0.17
CA LEU A 84 12.40 14.15 0.28
C LEU A 84 11.90 13.50 -1.02
N VAL A 85 12.18 14.12 -2.17
CA VAL A 85 11.80 13.58 -3.49
C VAL A 85 12.48 12.24 -3.74
N VAL A 86 13.77 12.11 -3.45
CA VAL A 86 14.51 10.84 -3.63
C VAL A 86 13.92 9.74 -2.74
N VAL A 87 13.63 10.04 -1.47
CA VAL A 87 13.02 9.08 -0.55
C VAL A 87 11.64 8.66 -1.04
N LEU A 88 10.78 9.60 -1.41
CA LEU A 88 9.44 9.30 -1.92
C LEU A 88 9.53 8.46 -3.20
N ALA A 89 10.36 8.86 -4.17
CA ALA A 89 10.56 8.11 -5.40
C ALA A 89 11.05 6.68 -5.14
N GLY A 90 11.98 6.49 -4.20
CA GLY A 90 12.47 5.17 -3.80
C GLY A 90 11.37 4.30 -3.18
N VAL A 91 10.58 4.85 -2.27
CA VAL A 91 9.44 4.16 -1.66
C VAL A 91 8.37 3.83 -2.70
N GLY A 92 8.05 4.77 -3.58
CA GLY A 92 7.11 4.57 -4.69
C GLY A 92 7.55 3.45 -5.62
N LEU A 93 8.83 3.44 -6.01
CA LEU A 93 9.41 2.37 -6.83
C LEU A 93 9.29 1.01 -6.13
N LEU A 94 9.65 0.93 -4.85
CA LEU A 94 9.53 -0.30 -4.06
C LEU A 94 8.08 -0.80 -4.02
N LEU A 95 7.12 0.08 -3.71
CA LEU A 95 5.70 -0.27 -3.65
C LEU A 95 5.19 -0.71 -5.02
N SER A 96 5.55 -0.02 -6.09
CA SER A 96 5.15 -0.38 -7.44
C SER A 96 5.65 -1.75 -7.86
N LEU A 97 6.89 -2.11 -7.51
CA LEU A 97 7.47 -3.43 -7.79
C LEU A 97 6.90 -4.53 -6.89
N ALA A 98 6.58 -4.21 -5.64
CA ALA A 98 6.00 -5.17 -4.69
C ALA A 98 4.51 -5.43 -4.97
N PHE A 99 3.78 -4.44 -5.50
CA PHE A 99 2.34 -4.49 -5.69
C PHE A 99 1.83 -5.70 -6.50
N PRO A 100 2.41 -6.09 -7.65
CA PRO A 100 1.95 -7.25 -8.41
C PRO A 100 2.06 -8.56 -7.63
N LEU A 101 3.11 -8.72 -6.83
CA LEU A 101 3.29 -9.88 -5.96
C LEU A 101 2.29 -9.86 -4.81
N ALA A 102 2.13 -8.69 -4.17
CA ALA A 102 1.21 -8.52 -3.06
C ALA A 102 -0.23 -8.82 -3.44
N ILE A 103 -0.72 -8.26 -4.57
CA ILE A 103 -2.09 -8.49 -5.01
C ILE A 103 -2.31 -9.93 -5.48
N TYR A 104 -1.30 -10.57 -6.08
CA TYR A 104 -1.35 -11.99 -6.44
C TYR A 104 -1.50 -12.88 -5.20
N TYR A 105 -0.61 -12.73 -4.21
CA TYR A 105 -0.64 -13.57 -3.01
C TYR A 105 -1.88 -13.32 -2.15
N ASP A 106 -2.33 -12.07 -2.04
CA ASP A 106 -3.58 -11.77 -1.33
C ASP A 106 -4.79 -12.35 -2.07
N ALA A 107 -4.83 -12.25 -3.40
CA ALA A 107 -5.91 -12.83 -4.21
C ALA A 107 -5.97 -14.35 -4.09
N THR A 108 -4.82 -15.04 -4.05
CA THR A 108 -4.78 -16.49 -3.81
C THR A 108 -5.40 -16.83 -2.45
N ALA A 109 -4.99 -16.14 -1.38
CA ALA A 109 -5.54 -16.39 -0.06
C ALA A 109 -7.04 -16.10 0.03
N VAL A 110 -7.52 -15.05 -0.64
CA VAL A 110 -8.96 -14.71 -0.68
C VAL A 110 -9.74 -15.71 -1.53
N ALA A 111 -9.18 -16.22 -2.62
CA ALA A 111 -9.82 -17.25 -3.47
C ALA A 111 -9.95 -18.60 -2.76
N ASP A 112 -8.99 -18.94 -1.90
CA ASP A 112 -9.02 -20.17 -1.09
C ASP A 112 -9.98 -20.07 0.11
N ALA A 113 -10.37 -18.84 0.51
CA ALA A 113 -11.29 -18.61 1.61
C ALA A 113 -12.77 -18.73 1.15
N PRO A 114 -13.66 -19.23 2.01
CA PRO A 114 -15.09 -19.29 1.70
C PRO A 114 -15.67 -17.88 1.57
N GLY A 115 -16.28 -17.57 0.42
CA GLY A 115 -16.87 -16.26 0.17
C GLY A 115 -17.61 -16.18 -1.17
N GLN A 116 -18.39 -15.10 -1.34
CA GLN A 116 -19.17 -14.85 -2.57
C GLN A 116 -18.32 -14.35 -3.75
N TRP A 117 -17.11 -13.84 -3.47
CA TRP A 117 -16.20 -13.32 -4.47
C TRP A 117 -14.99 -14.25 -4.57
N ASN A 118 -14.74 -14.75 -5.78
CA ASN A 118 -13.59 -15.59 -6.08
C ASN A 118 -12.67 -14.85 -7.07
N PRO A 119 -11.67 -14.09 -6.58
CA PRO A 119 -10.75 -13.37 -7.45
C PRO A 119 -9.84 -14.36 -8.21
N ASP A 120 -9.59 -14.13 -9.50
CA ASP A 120 -8.54 -14.84 -10.24
C ASP A 120 -7.17 -14.23 -9.89
N PRO A 121 -6.29 -14.96 -9.16
CA PRO A 121 -5.02 -14.40 -8.71
C PRO A 121 -4.09 -14.04 -9.87
N ALA A 122 -4.09 -14.86 -10.93
CA ALA A 122 -3.25 -14.62 -12.10
C ALA A 122 -3.67 -13.33 -12.82
N LEU A 123 -4.98 -13.12 -12.98
CA LEU A 123 -5.49 -11.89 -13.57
C LEU A 123 -5.10 -10.66 -12.75
N TYR A 124 -5.27 -10.69 -11.42
CA TYR A 124 -4.89 -9.55 -10.57
C TYR A 124 -3.39 -9.29 -10.55
N GLY A 125 -2.56 -10.34 -10.51
CA GLY A 125 -1.11 -10.22 -10.63
C GLY A 125 -0.68 -9.62 -11.97
N LEU A 126 -1.28 -10.07 -13.07
CA LEU A 126 -1.01 -9.52 -14.42
C LEU A 126 -1.47 -8.06 -14.56
N LEU A 127 -2.63 -7.69 -14.00
CA LEU A 127 -3.08 -6.31 -13.96
C LEU A 127 -2.14 -5.44 -13.11
N GLY A 128 -1.64 -5.97 -11.99
CA GLY A 128 -0.61 -5.31 -11.18
C GLY A 128 0.68 -5.06 -11.98
N LEU A 129 1.14 -6.06 -12.74
CA LEU A 129 2.29 -5.95 -13.64
C LEU A 129 2.05 -4.95 -14.76
N ALA A 130 0.87 -4.96 -15.40
CA ALA A 130 0.50 -3.95 -16.40
C ALA A 130 0.52 -2.53 -15.81
N GLY A 131 0.15 -2.40 -14.53
CA GLY A 131 0.29 -1.18 -13.75
C GLY A 131 1.73 -0.68 -13.60
N LEU A 132 2.77 -1.48 -13.81
CA LEU A 132 4.15 -0.98 -13.85
C LEU A 132 4.41 -0.08 -15.05
N VAL A 133 3.76 -0.37 -16.18
CA VAL A 133 3.87 0.41 -17.42
C VAL A 133 2.87 1.57 -17.41
N ALA A 134 1.68 1.33 -16.86
CA ALA A 134 0.63 2.31 -16.69
C ALA A 134 0.49 2.69 -15.20
N GLN A 135 1.55 3.26 -14.63
CA GLN A 135 1.70 3.60 -13.20
C GLN A 135 0.46 4.17 -12.49
N PRO A 136 -0.33 5.08 -13.08
CA PRO A 136 -1.54 5.58 -12.41
C PRO A 136 -2.61 4.51 -12.16
N LEU A 137 -2.59 3.38 -12.89
CA LEU A 137 -3.62 2.33 -12.79
C LEU A 137 -3.47 1.44 -11.55
N GLN A 138 -2.30 1.39 -10.91
CA GLN A 138 -2.12 0.60 -9.69
C GLN A 138 -3.04 1.09 -8.55
N VAL A 139 -3.26 2.40 -8.45
CA VAL A 139 -4.12 3.01 -7.41
C VAL A 139 -5.60 2.60 -7.53
N PRO A 140 -6.30 2.85 -8.66
CA PRO A 140 -7.70 2.46 -8.78
C PRO A 140 -7.87 0.94 -8.69
N LEU A 141 -6.92 0.14 -9.19
CA LEU A 141 -6.94 -1.31 -9.04
C LEU A 141 -6.85 -1.72 -7.56
N ALA A 142 -5.90 -1.15 -6.81
CA ALA A 142 -5.74 -1.40 -5.38
C ALA A 142 -7.00 -1.04 -4.60
N VAL A 143 -7.58 0.14 -4.86
CA VAL A 143 -8.80 0.61 -4.19
C VAL A 143 -9.99 -0.31 -4.51
N TYR A 144 -10.19 -0.64 -5.79
CA TYR A 144 -11.26 -1.55 -6.21
C TYR A 144 -11.11 -2.94 -5.57
N TYR A 145 -9.89 -3.49 -5.59
CA TYR A 145 -9.59 -4.78 -5.00
C TYR A 145 -9.87 -4.79 -3.50
N LEU A 146 -9.39 -3.79 -2.76
CA LEU A 146 -9.59 -3.67 -1.31
C LEU A 146 -11.07 -3.50 -0.94
N TYR A 147 -11.82 -2.74 -1.74
CA TYR A 147 -13.27 -2.62 -1.59
C TYR A 147 -13.96 -3.99 -1.73
N ARG A 148 -13.65 -4.73 -2.81
CA ARG A 148 -14.22 -6.08 -3.03
C ARG A 148 -13.80 -7.08 -1.96
N ARG A 149 -12.55 -7.00 -1.50
CA ARG A 149 -12.03 -7.82 -0.40
C ARG A 149 -12.81 -7.54 0.88
N HIS A 150 -12.93 -6.27 1.28
CA HIS A 150 -13.69 -5.87 2.45
C HIS A 150 -15.14 -6.37 2.41
N ASP A 151 -15.82 -6.25 1.28
CA ASP A 151 -17.20 -6.74 1.12
C ASP A 151 -17.33 -8.27 1.21
N SER A 152 -16.24 -9.01 0.96
CA SER A 152 -16.27 -10.48 0.87
C SER A 152 -15.76 -11.16 2.13
N VAL A 153 -14.76 -10.58 2.78
CA VAL A 153 -14.07 -11.18 3.93
C VAL A 153 -14.05 -10.26 5.16
N GLY A 154 -14.67 -9.08 5.09
CA GLY A 154 -14.73 -8.12 6.19
C GLY A 154 -13.45 -7.31 6.42
N VAL A 155 -13.44 -6.59 7.54
CA VAL A 155 -12.23 -6.02 8.16
C VAL A 155 -11.61 -7.13 9.02
N PRO A 156 -10.28 -7.31 9.05
CA PRO A 156 -9.66 -8.23 10.01
C PRO A 156 -10.04 -7.91 11.46
#